data_AF-A0A938LC89-F1
#
_entry.id   AF-A0A938LC89-F1
#
_cell.length_a   1.000
_cell.length_b   1.000
_cell.length_c   1.000
_cell.angle_alpha   90.00
_cell.angle_beta   90.00
_cell.angle_gamma   90.00
#
_symmetry.space_group_name_H-M   'P 1'
#
loop_
_entity.id
_entity.type
_entity.pdbx_description
1 polymer ?
#
loop_
_entity_poly.entity_id
_entity_poly.type
_entity_poly.pdbx_seq_one_letter_code
_entity_poly.pdbx_strand_id
1 'polypeptide(L)'
;MEPTPESGVERPAFPWWIAALAVALVSFVGTFGTGLISEDAAALRWVHEHGALADWCSSEYDLRSVLFWRPLVTTTLGVQEALTGTAVEPLRLFNVGCHALTAVLAGLLALRLGGGRAGALVASLLAALFPYSGGTVVWIVGRVDAQCAPLVLGALLLALDGAFVGAFVIGFLALATKEIAFVLPAWGLLLACGRGDGPRAALR
;
A
#
# COMPACT_ATOMS: atom_id res chain seq x y z
N MET A 1 -9.35 -55.40 16.84
CA MET A 1 -8.31 -54.36 17.00
C MET A 1 -8.46 -53.44 15.80
N GLU A 2 -9.18 -52.34 15.95
CA GLU A 2 -9.34 -51.35 14.88
C GLU A 2 -8.03 -50.54 14.74
N PRO A 3 -7.56 -50.26 13.52
CA PRO A 3 -6.39 -49.41 13.32
C PRO A 3 -6.70 -47.99 13.76
N THR A 4 -5.92 -47.47 14.71
CA THR A 4 -5.90 -46.05 15.08
C THR A 4 -5.55 -45.20 13.84
N PRO A 5 -6.31 -44.14 13.53
CA PRO A 5 -6.00 -43.26 12.42
C PRO A 5 -4.63 -42.62 12.66
N GLU A 6 -3.72 -42.82 11.70
CA GLU A 6 -2.42 -42.17 11.69
C GLU A 6 -2.63 -40.66 11.85
N SER A 7 -2.05 -40.11 12.91
CA SER A 7 -1.96 -38.67 13.14
C SER A 7 -1.21 -38.06 11.97
N GLY A 8 -1.95 -37.64 10.94
CA GLY A 8 -1.43 -36.91 9.80
C GLY A 8 -0.75 -35.66 10.33
N VAL A 9 0.58 -35.70 10.40
CA VAL A 9 1.40 -34.53 10.70
C VAL A 9 1.12 -33.57 9.54
N GLU A 10 0.22 -32.61 9.77
CA GLU A 10 -0.01 -31.52 8.84
C GLU A 10 1.34 -30.87 8.56
N ARG A 11 1.84 -31.04 7.33
CA ARG A 11 3.08 -30.38 6.92
C ARG A 11 2.89 -28.88 7.15
N PRO A 12 3.88 -28.18 7.73
CA PRO A 12 3.78 -26.75 7.94
C PRO A 12 3.55 -26.11 6.58
N ALA A 13 2.34 -25.59 6.41
CA ALA A 13 1.90 -25.16 5.11
C ALA A 13 2.69 -23.90 4.73
N PHE A 14 3.25 -23.91 3.52
CA PHE A 14 4.15 -22.88 3.02
C PHE A 14 3.55 -21.46 3.21
N PRO A 15 4.28 -20.53 3.84
CA PRO A 15 3.79 -19.19 4.10
C PRO A 15 3.82 -18.36 2.80
N TRP A 16 2.65 -18.24 2.15
CA TRP A 16 2.49 -17.51 0.87
C TRP A 16 3.03 -16.08 0.91
N TRP A 17 2.97 -15.43 2.08
CA TRP A 17 3.42 -14.05 2.27
C TRP A 17 4.96 -13.93 2.17
N ILE A 18 5.73 -14.97 2.52
CA ILE A 18 7.19 -14.95 2.34
C ILE A 18 7.53 -14.90 0.85
N ALA A 19 6.85 -15.71 0.03
CA ALA A 19 7.05 -15.69 -1.41
C ALA A 19 6.65 -14.33 -2.01
N ALA A 20 5.53 -13.76 -1.58
CA ALA A 20 5.10 -12.44 -2.01
C ALA A 20 6.13 -11.35 -1.68
N LEU A 21 6.63 -11.33 -0.44
CA LEU A 21 7.68 -10.39 -0.01
C LEU A 21 8.96 -10.59 -0.82
N ALA A 22 9.42 -11.82 -0.98
CA ALA A 22 10.64 -12.12 -1.74
C ALA A 22 10.53 -11.62 -3.19
N VAL A 23 9.41 -11.90 -3.86
CA VAL A 23 9.16 -11.43 -5.22
C VAL A 23 9.10 -9.91 -5.28
N ALA A 24 8.30 -9.27 -4.41
CA ALA A 24 8.16 -7.81 -4.38
C ALA A 24 9.50 -7.10 -4.13
N LEU A 25 10.38 -7.65 -3.27
CA LEU A 25 11.69 -7.06 -3.01
C LEU A 25 12.68 -7.30 -4.14
N VAL A 26 12.79 -8.55 -4.62
CA VAL A 26 13.79 -8.94 -5.64
C VAL A 26 13.55 -8.21 -6.95
N SER A 27 12.28 -7.93 -7.32
CA SER A 27 11.94 -7.17 -8.52
C SER A 27 12.56 -5.77 -8.59
N PHE A 28 12.97 -5.18 -7.45
CA PHE A 28 13.52 -3.82 -7.41
C PHE A 28 14.98 -3.75 -6.95
N VAL A 29 15.63 -4.88 -6.66
CA VAL A 29 17.06 -4.91 -6.26
C VAL A 29 17.94 -4.21 -7.30
N GLY A 30 17.69 -4.42 -8.60
CA GLY A 30 18.46 -3.80 -9.67
C GLY A 30 18.25 -2.28 -9.83
N THR A 31 17.33 -1.69 -9.06
CA THR A 31 17.03 -0.26 -9.11
C THR A 31 17.75 0.53 -8.02
N PHE A 32 18.35 -0.15 -7.03
CA PHE A 32 19.22 0.50 -6.06
C PHE A 32 20.50 0.98 -6.77
N GLY A 33 20.78 2.28 -6.70
CA GLY A 33 21.87 2.93 -7.44
C GLY A 33 21.40 3.82 -8.61
N THR A 34 20.13 3.76 -9.00
CA THR A 34 19.56 4.79 -9.87
C THR A 34 19.44 6.10 -9.08
N GLY A 35 19.86 7.23 -9.64
CA GLY A 35 19.75 8.54 -9.01
C GLY A 35 18.30 9.05 -8.90
N LEU A 36 18.16 10.37 -8.69
CA LEU A 36 16.87 11.06 -8.73
C LEU A 36 16.26 10.97 -10.14
N ILE A 37 14.94 10.76 -10.22
CA ILE A 37 14.21 10.65 -11.47
C ILE A 37 13.17 11.78 -11.54
N SER A 38 13.07 12.43 -12.70
CA SER A 38 12.01 13.39 -13.00
C SER A 38 11.87 14.49 -11.91
N GLU A 39 10.71 14.59 -11.24
CA GLU A 39 10.39 15.62 -10.26
C GLU A 39 10.97 15.37 -8.85
N ASP A 40 11.73 14.29 -8.63
CA ASP A 40 12.28 13.94 -7.31
C ASP A 40 13.08 15.09 -6.68
N ALA A 41 13.93 15.73 -7.48
CA ALA A 41 14.75 16.85 -7.03
C ALA A 41 13.91 18.09 -6.67
N ALA A 42 12.79 18.30 -7.36
CA ALA A 42 11.88 19.42 -7.08
C ALA A 42 11.07 19.17 -5.81
N ALA A 43 10.55 17.95 -5.63
CA ALA A 43 9.81 17.56 -4.42
C ALA A 43 10.70 17.60 -3.16
N LEU A 44 11.93 17.09 -3.24
CA LEU A 44 12.87 17.16 -2.12
C LEU A 44 13.24 18.61 -1.78
N ARG A 45 13.50 19.45 -2.78
CA ARG A 45 13.75 20.87 -2.57
C ARG A 45 12.56 21.57 -1.92
N TRP A 46 11.34 21.29 -2.37
CA TRP A 46 10.13 21.85 -1.79
C TRP A 46 10.03 21.54 -0.30
N VAL A 47 10.19 20.27 0.06
CA VAL A 47 10.16 19.81 1.45
C VAL A 47 11.26 20.44 2.28
N HIS A 48 12.47 20.56 1.72
CA HIS A 48 13.58 21.23 2.38
C HIS A 48 13.30 22.69 2.71
N GLU A 49 12.68 23.42 1.76
CA GLU A 49 12.42 24.86 1.86
C GLU A 49 11.18 25.19 2.72
N HIS A 50 10.15 24.37 2.66
CA HIS A 50 8.83 24.67 3.25
C HIS A 50 8.46 23.76 4.43
N GLY A 51 9.20 22.66 4.63
CA GLY A 51 8.99 21.69 5.70
C GLY A 51 7.95 20.63 5.36
N ALA A 52 7.93 19.57 6.18
CA ALA A 52 7.11 18.37 5.98
C ALA A 52 5.58 18.64 5.99
N LEU A 53 5.14 19.72 6.62
CA LEU A 53 3.72 20.03 6.78
C LEU A 53 3.18 21.07 5.79
N ALA A 54 3.99 21.51 4.81
CA ALA A 54 3.66 22.60 3.90
C ALA A 54 2.30 22.40 3.20
N ASP A 55 2.02 21.17 2.75
CA ASP A 55 0.91 20.91 1.83
C ASP A 55 -0.42 20.56 2.53
N TRP A 56 -0.49 20.62 3.86
CA TRP A 56 -1.74 20.31 4.59
C TRP A 56 -2.87 21.29 4.29
N CYS A 57 -2.51 22.54 3.99
CA CYS A 57 -3.45 23.63 3.76
C CYS A 57 -3.32 24.26 2.35
N SER A 58 -2.54 23.64 1.45
CA SER A 58 -2.28 24.13 0.10
C SER A 58 -2.30 22.98 -0.92
N SER A 59 -2.10 23.30 -2.20
CA SER A 59 -1.83 22.27 -3.20
C SER A 59 -0.42 21.69 -3.03
N GLU A 60 -0.27 20.42 -3.42
CA GLU A 60 1.00 19.72 -3.48
C GLU A 60 2.01 20.55 -4.28
N TYR A 61 3.16 20.85 -3.67
CA TYR A 61 4.28 21.61 -4.27
C TYR A 61 3.89 23.00 -4.84
N ASP A 62 2.85 23.65 -4.30
CA ASP A 62 2.22 24.88 -4.86
C ASP A 62 1.85 24.76 -6.35
N LEU A 63 1.49 23.55 -6.80
CA LEU A 63 1.01 23.36 -8.17
C LEU A 63 -0.28 24.17 -8.39
N ARG A 64 -0.29 24.98 -9.46
CA ARG A 64 -1.41 25.90 -9.79
C ARG A 64 -2.22 25.49 -11.00
N SER A 65 -1.64 24.69 -11.89
CA SER A 65 -2.29 24.20 -13.11
C SER A 65 -3.22 23.02 -12.84
N VAL A 66 -2.82 22.14 -11.93
CA VAL A 66 -3.62 21.01 -11.46
C VAL A 66 -3.50 20.96 -9.94
N LEU A 67 -4.63 21.09 -9.24
CA LEU A 67 -4.66 21.13 -7.79
C LEU A 67 -4.75 19.71 -7.23
N PHE A 68 -3.69 19.27 -6.58
CA PHE A 68 -3.66 18.03 -5.82
C PHE A 68 -3.57 18.34 -4.32
N TRP A 69 -4.35 17.65 -3.50
CA TRP A 69 -4.20 17.69 -2.04
C TRP A 69 -3.63 16.35 -1.59
N ARG A 70 -2.29 16.31 -1.41
CA ARG A 70 -1.54 15.09 -1.05
C ARG A 70 -0.56 15.32 0.11
N PRO A 71 -1.01 15.92 1.23
CA PRO A 71 -0.11 16.36 2.29
C PRO A 71 0.67 15.24 2.95
N LEU A 72 0.14 14.01 2.92
CA LEU A 72 0.81 12.88 3.54
C LEU A 72 2.08 12.47 2.77
N VAL A 73 2.16 12.73 1.46
CA VAL A 73 3.36 12.48 0.66
C VAL A 73 4.48 13.43 1.07
N THR A 74 4.19 14.72 1.13
CA THR A 74 5.12 15.77 1.61
C THR A 74 5.53 15.52 3.06
N THR A 75 4.59 15.07 3.90
CA THR A 75 4.87 14.72 5.30
C THR A 75 5.83 13.55 5.41
N THR A 76 5.57 12.42 4.73
CA THR A 76 6.46 11.26 4.83
C THR A 76 7.79 11.50 4.13
N LEU A 77 7.83 12.33 3.08
CA LEU A 77 9.06 12.73 2.42
C LEU A 77 9.93 13.57 3.37
N GLY A 78 9.34 14.56 4.06
CA GLY A 78 10.07 15.42 5.01
C GLY A 78 10.49 14.73 6.30
N VAL A 79 9.67 13.82 6.83
CA VAL A 79 10.11 12.96 7.94
C VAL A 79 11.31 12.13 7.52
N GLN A 80 11.30 11.59 6.30
CA GLN A 80 12.40 10.77 5.84
C GLN A 80 13.65 11.59 5.52
N GLU A 81 13.50 12.77 4.90
CA GLU A 81 14.61 13.70 4.71
C GLU A 81 15.25 14.09 6.05
N ALA A 82 14.45 14.35 7.08
CA ALA A 82 14.97 14.66 8.41
C ALA A 82 15.76 13.50 9.04
N LEU A 83 15.41 12.24 8.71
CA LEU A 83 16.07 11.05 9.26
C LEU A 83 17.30 10.61 8.47
N THR A 84 17.27 10.73 7.14
CA THR A 84 18.28 10.14 6.25
C THR A 84 18.93 11.14 5.29
N GLY A 85 18.55 12.42 5.37
CA GLY A 85 18.88 13.42 4.36
C GLY A 85 18.23 13.09 3.01
N THR A 86 18.85 13.59 1.93
CA THR A 86 18.40 13.38 0.55
C THR A 86 19.00 12.13 -0.09
N ALA A 87 19.47 11.17 0.71
CA ALA A 87 20.00 9.90 0.20
C ALA A 87 18.88 9.13 -0.54
N VAL A 88 19.17 8.67 -1.76
CA VAL A 88 18.16 8.10 -2.66
C VAL A 88 17.73 6.71 -2.19
N GLU A 89 18.66 5.91 -1.66
CA GLU A 89 18.43 4.52 -1.31
C GLU A 89 17.41 4.36 -0.17
N PRO A 90 17.49 5.11 0.95
CA PRO A 90 16.44 5.08 1.96
C PRO A 90 15.09 5.53 1.39
N LEU A 91 15.05 6.64 0.63
CA LEU A 91 13.82 7.20 0.07
C LEU A 91 13.10 6.21 -0.84
N ARG A 92 13.86 5.46 -1.65
CA ARG A 92 13.34 4.37 -2.50
C ARG A 92 12.95 3.14 -1.70
N LEU A 93 13.70 2.79 -0.65
CA LEU A 93 13.37 1.67 0.23
C LEU A 93 11.99 1.83 0.89
N PHE A 94 11.57 3.06 1.18
CA PHE A 94 10.21 3.34 1.64
C PHE A 94 9.16 2.88 0.62
N ASN A 95 9.30 3.27 -0.65
CA ASN A 95 8.35 2.89 -1.71
C ASN A 95 8.35 1.38 -1.95
N VAL A 96 9.53 0.74 -1.94
CA VAL A 96 9.67 -0.73 -2.01
C VAL A 96 8.95 -1.40 -0.83
N GLY A 97 9.10 -0.86 0.38
CA GLY A 97 8.41 -1.35 1.58
C GLY A 97 6.89 -1.23 1.46
N CYS A 98 6.38 -0.11 0.97
CA CYS A 98 4.94 0.06 0.73
C CYS A 98 4.40 -0.87 -0.37
N HIS A 99 5.17 -1.13 -1.42
CA HIS A 99 4.83 -2.11 -2.46
C HIS A 99 4.78 -3.54 -1.91
N ALA A 100 5.78 -3.93 -1.13
CA ALA A 100 5.82 -5.23 -0.45
C ALA A 100 4.62 -5.39 0.50
N LEU A 101 4.28 -4.35 1.26
CA LEU A 101 3.08 -4.33 2.09
C LEU A 101 1.80 -4.48 1.25
N THR A 102 1.70 -3.81 0.11
CA THR A 102 0.57 -3.92 -0.82
C THR A 102 0.37 -5.36 -1.29
N ALA A 103 1.45 -6.05 -1.67
CA ALA A 103 1.40 -7.44 -2.08
C ALA A 103 0.86 -8.35 -0.96
N VAL A 104 1.33 -8.15 0.28
CA VAL A 104 0.84 -8.92 1.44
C VAL A 104 -0.64 -8.63 1.73
N LEU A 105 -1.03 -7.34 1.75
CA LEU A 105 -2.41 -6.96 2.03
C LEU A 105 -3.38 -7.44 0.96
N ALA A 106 -2.96 -7.53 -0.31
CA ALA A 106 -3.77 -8.11 -1.39
C ALA A 106 -4.06 -9.59 -1.13
N GLY A 107 -3.06 -10.35 -0.66
CA GLY A 107 -3.25 -11.74 -0.24
C GLY A 107 -4.17 -11.89 0.97
N LEU A 108 -4.03 -11.02 1.98
CA LEU A 108 -4.93 -11.00 3.14
C LEU A 108 -6.36 -10.69 2.73
N LEU A 109 -6.56 -9.76 1.78
CA LEU A 109 -7.88 -9.43 1.26
C LEU A 109 -8.51 -10.64 0.56
N ALA A 110 -7.74 -11.34 -0.28
CA ALA A 110 -8.21 -12.57 -0.92
C ALA A 110 -8.60 -13.66 0.10
N LEU A 111 -7.87 -13.80 1.21
CA LEU A 111 -8.27 -14.69 2.31
C LEU A 111 -9.59 -14.26 2.94
N ARG A 112 -9.78 -12.96 3.18
CA ARG A 112 -11.00 -12.40 3.77
C ARG A 112 -12.23 -12.59 2.89
N LEU A 113 -12.03 -12.69 1.59
CA LEU A 113 -13.07 -12.96 0.59
C LEU A 113 -13.27 -14.47 0.30
N GLY A 114 -12.58 -15.35 1.02
CA GLY A 114 -12.76 -16.81 0.89
C GLY A 114 -11.89 -17.48 -0.19
N GLY A 115 -10.92 -16.78 -0.78
CA GLY A 115 -10.05 -17.32 -1.84
C GLY A 115 -9.04 -18.39 -1.39
N GLY A 116 -8.96 -18.67 -0.09
CA GLY A 116 -8.01 -19.63 0.48
C GLY A 116 -6.54 -19.27 0.21
N ARG A 117 -5.62 -20.19 0.53
CA ARG A 117 -4.16 -19.94 0.42
C ARG A 117 -3.68 -19.75 -1.02
N ALA A 118 -4.28 -20.48 -1.96
CA ALA A 118 -3.96 -20.35 -3.37
C ALA A 118 -4.39 -18.99 -3.92
N GLY A 119 -5.62 -18.53 -3.62
CA GLY A 119 -6.08 -17.21 -3.99
C GLY A 119 -5.24 -16.10 -3.36
N ALA A 120 -4.84 -16.26 -2.10
CA ALA A 120 -3.93 -15.34 -1.41
C ALA A 120 -2.59 -15.20 -2.12
N LEU A 121 -1.97 -16.34 -2.48
CA LEU A 121 -0.71 -16.35 -3.22
C LEU A 121 -0.86 -15.67 -4.58
N VAL A 122 -1.90 -16.01 -5.35
CA VAL A 122 -2.16 -15.42 -6.67
C VAL A 122 -2.37 -13.91 -6.57
N ALA A 123 -3.23 -13.44 -5.67
CA ALA A 123 -3.47 -12.02 -5.46
C ALA A 123 -2.20 -11.27 -5.07
N SER A 124 -1.37 -11.86 -4.20
CA SER A 124 -0.11 -11.26 -3.77
C SER A 124 0.91 -11.18 -4.90
N LEU A 125 1.04 -12.23 -5.70
CA LEU A 125 1.96 -12.26 -6.84
C LEU A 125 1.52 -11.29 -7.95
N LEU A 126 0.22 -11.20 -8.21
CA LEU A 126 -0.33 -10.23 -9.16
C LEU A 126 -0.04 -8.80 -8.71
N ALA A 127 -0.21 -8.48 -7.43
CA ALA A 127 0.14 -7.17 -6.89
C ALA A 127 1.65 -6.92 -6.95
N ALA A 128 2.49 -7.90 -6.58
CA ALA A 128 3.94 -7.77 -6.59
C ALA A 128 4.52 -7.56 -7.99
N LEU A 129 3.96 -8.22 -9.00
CA LEU A 129 4.44 -8.23 -10.39
C LEU A 129 3.66 -7.29 -11.32
N PHE A 130 2.80 -6.43 -10.79
CA PHE A 130 1.96 -5.57 -11.62
C PHE A 130 2.83 -4.66 -12.52
N PRO A 131 2.63 -4.63 -13.85
CA PRO A 131 3.55 -3.96 -14.79
C PRO A 131 3.78 -2.46 -14.54
N TYR A 132 2.84 -1.77 -13.90
CA TYR A 132 2.93 -0.34 -13.61
C TYR A 132 3.87 -0.01 -12.43
N SER A 133 4.32 -1.02 -11.67
CA SER A 133 5.03 -0.81 -10.41
C SER A 133 6.41 -0.14 -10.57
N GLY A 134 7.01 -0.16 -11.75
CA GLY A 134 8.31 0.49 -12.01
C GLY A 134 8.29 1.98 -11.69
N GLY A 135 7.32 2.72 -12.24
CA GLY A 135 7.17 4.15 -11.98
C GLY A 135 6.76 4.46 -10.54
N THR A 136 5.94 3.61 -9.93
CA THR A 136 5.49 3.77 -8.55
C THR A 136 6.61 3.54 -7.53
N VAL A 137 7.49 2.56 -7.77
CA VAL A 137 8.48 2.12 -6.77
C VAL A 137 9.84 2.79 -6.95
N VAL A 138 10.29 2.98 -8.19
CA VAL A 138 11.66 3.48 -8.46
C VAL A 138 11.75 4.99 -8.34
N TRP A 139 10.70 5.69 -8.75
CA TRP A 139 10.57 7.15 -8.65
C TRP A 139 10.23 7.54 -7.20
N ILE A 140 10.98 8.45 -6.57
CA ILE A 140 10.73 8.79 -5.15
C ILE A 140 9.35 9.42 -5.01
N VAL A 141 8.96 10.35 -5.88
CA VAL A 141 7.61 10.96 -5.89
C VAL A 141 6.52 9.96 -6.30
N GLY A 142 6.89 8.84 -6.96
CA GLY A 142 6.01 7.68 -7.15
C GLY A 142 5.43 7.11 -5.84
N ARG A 143 5.97 7.55 -4.69
CA ARG A 143 5.41 7.38 -3.34
C ARG A 143 3.92 7.67 -3.27
N VAL A 144 3.40 8.63 -4.03
CA VAL A 144 1.96 8.94 -4.13
C VAL A 144 1.15 7.64 -4.30
N ASP A 145 1.55 6.79 -5.23
CA ASP A 145 0.89 5.51 -5.48
C ASP A 145 1.34 4.41 -4.51
N ALA A 146 2.65 4.33 -4.25
CA ALA A 146 3.22 3.27 -3.45
C ALA A 146 2.64 3.27 -2.03
N GLN A 147 2.48 4.45 -1.44
CA GLN A 147 1.93 4.65 -0.10
C GLN A 147 0.39 4.57 -0.09
N CYS A 148 -0.30 5.01 -1.16
CA CYS A 148 -1.76 4.98 -1.20
C CYS A 148 -2.31 3.55 -1.27
N ALA A 149 -1.71 2.69 -2.10
CA ALA A 149 -2.20 1.32 -2.30
C ALA A 149 -2.33 0.49 -1.01
N PRO A 150 -1.32 0.39 -0.13
CA PRO A 150 -1.45 -0.39 1.10
C PRO A 150 -2.40 0.27 2.10
N LEU A 151 -2.50 1.61 2.13
CA LEU A 151 -3.49 2.29 2.97
C LEU A 151 -4.93 1.98 2.51
N VAL A 152 -5.19 1.99 1.19
CA VAL A 152 -6.48 1.58 0.63
C VAL A 152 -6.83 0.15 1.02
N LEU A 153 -5.91 -0.80 0.82
CA LEU A 153 -6.15 -2.20 1.17
C LEU A 153 -6.33 -2.40 2.68
N GLY A 154 -5.54 -1.71 3.50
CA GLY A 154 -5.67 -1.72 4.96
C GLY A 154 -7.01 -1.19 5.44
N ALA A 155 -7.49 -0.07 4.86
CA ALA A 155 -8.81 0.47 5.16
C ALA A 155 -9.94 -0.50 4.79
N LEU A 156 -9.85 -1.15 3.64
CA LEU A 156 -10.82 -2.16 3.20
C LEU A 156 -10.84 -3.38 4.12
N LEU A 157 -9.67 -3.89 4.52
CA LEU A 157 -9.58 -4.99 5.48
C LEU A 157 -10.21 -4.63 6.82
N LEU A 158 -9.92 -3.44 7.36
CA LEU A 158 -10.53 -2.95 8.59
C LEU A 158 -12.05 -2.79 8.45
N ALA A 159 -12.53 -2.28 7.32
CA ALA A 159 -13.96 -2.14 7.06
C ALA A 159 -14.67 -3.49 6.99
N LEU A 160 -14.08 -4.48 6.31
CA LEU A 160 -14.60 -5.86 6.27
C LEU A 160 -14.62 -6.52 7.65
N ASP A 161 -13.77 -6.08 8.58
CA ASP A 161 -13.71 -6.58 9.95
C ASP A 161 -14.62 -5.78 10.92
N GLY A 162 -15.38 -4.80 10.42
CA GLY A 162 -16.25 -3.94 11.22
C GLY A 162 -15.50 -2.87 12.02
N ALA A 163 -14.20 -2.69 11.80
CA ALA A 163 -13.36 -1.71 12.48
C ALA A 163 -13.43 -0.32 11.79
N PHE A 164 -14.64 0.25 11.69
CA PHE A 164 -14.90 1.44 10.86
C PHE A 164 -14.11 2.69 11.26
N VAL A 165 -13.85 2.90 12.56
CA VAL A 165 -13.01 4.04 13.00
C VAL A 165 -11.59 3.89 12.45
N GLY A 166 -11.02 2.68 12.54
CA GLY A 166 -9.71 2.39 11.95
C GLY A 166 -9.74 2.52 10.43
N ALA A 167 -10.76 1.97 9.78
CA ALA A 167 -10.95 2.09 8.33
C ALA A 167 -11.06 3.55 7.88
N PHE A 168 -11.78 4.39 8.63
CA PHE A 168 -11.93 5.82 8.35
C PHE A 168 -10.61 6.55 8.50
N VAL A 169 -9.87 6.32 9.59
CA VAL A 169 -8.56 6.97 9.80
C VAL A 169 -7.58 6.57 8.71
N ILE A 170 -7.44 5.27 8.43
CA ILE A 170 -6.53 4.79 7.39
C ILE A 170 -6.99 5.24 5.99
N GLY A 171 -8.29 5.26 5.73
CA GLY A 171 -8.86 5.75 4.48
C GLY A 171 -8.64 7.25 4.28
N PHE A 172 -8.73 8.04 5.34
CA PHE A 172 -8.37 9.46 5.32
C PHE A 172 -6.88 9.65 4.99
N LEU A 173 -5.99 8.83 5.57
CA LEU A 173 -4.57 8.86 5.22
C LEU A 173 -4.33 8.45 3.76
N ALA A 174 -5.09 7.49 3.23
CA ALA A 174 -5.03 7.14 1.81
C ALA A 174 -5.44 8.32 0.92
N LEU A 175 -6.53 9.02 1.28
CA LEU A 175 -7.01 10.22 0.58
C LEU A 175 -5.99 11.37 0.65
N ALA A 176 -5.35 11.55 1.80
CA ALA A 176 -4.26 12.49 1.99
C ALA A 176 -2.97 12.10 1.25
N THR A 177 -2.92 10.91 0.63
CA THR A 177 -1.82 10.48 -0.24
C THR A 177 -2.20 10.63 -1.72
N LYS A 178 -3.40 10.20 -2.11
CA LYS A 178 -3.89 10.29 -3.49
C LYS A 178 -5.40 10.41 -3.51
N GLU A 179 -5.89 11.35 -4.33
CA GLU A 179 -7.31 11.68 -4.45
C GLU A 179 -8.18 10.47 -4.78
N ILE A 180 -7.69 9.51 -5.58
CA ILE A 180 -8.43 8.32 -6.00
C ILE A 180 -8.95 7.48 -4.82
N ALA A 181 -8.36 7.58 -3.62
CA ALA A 181 -8.86 6.89 -2.44
C ALA A 181 -10.30 7.30 -2.05
N PHE A 182 -10.86 8.36 -2.63
CA PHE A 182 -12.28 8.71 -2.48
C PHE A 182 -13.24 7.56 -2.87
N VAL A 183 -12.80 6.62 -3.72
CA VAL A 183 -13.62 5.46 -4.13
C VAL A 183 -13.71 4.35 -3.06
N LEU A 184 -13.02 4.50 -1.93
CA LEU A 184 -12.97 3.52 -0.84
C LEU A 184 -14.36 3.04 -0.35
N PRO A 185 -15.35 3.91 -0.10
CA PRO A 185 -16.67 3.47 0.37
C PRO A 185 -17.38 2.57 -0.64
N ALA A 186 -17.26 2.87 -1.94
CA ALA A 186 -17.84 2.06 -3.00
C ALA A 186 -17.19 0.67 -3.07
N TRP A 187 -15.86 0.61 -2.99
CA TRP A 187 -15.14 -0.66 -2.93
C TRP A 187 -15.46 -1.47 -1.67
N GLY A 188 -15.55 -0.83 -0.50
CA GLY A 188 -15.93 -1.50 0.75
C GLY A 188 -17.29 -2.17 0.64
N LEU A 189 -18.29 -1.47 0.10
CA LEU A 189 -19.63 -2.03 -0.13
C LEU A 189 -19.60 -3.20 -1.13
N LEU A 190 -18.89 -3.06 -2.24
CA LEU A 190 -18.76 -4.11 -3.25
C LEU A 190 -18.13 -5.38 -2.67
N LEU A 191 -17.08 -5.24 -1.86
CA LEU A 191 -16.38 -6.36 -1.25
C LEU A 191 -17.21 -7.03 -0.15
N ALA A 192 -17.94 -6.26 0.66
CA ALA A 192 -18.87 -6.81 1.64
C ALA A 192 -19.98 -7.63 0.96
N CYS A 193 -20.58 -7.10 -0.11
CA CYS A 193 -21.53 -7.84 -0.94
C CYS A 193 -20.91 -9.11 -1.54
N GLY A 194 -19.67 -9.03 -2.06
CA GLY A 194 -18.93 -10.16 -2.61
C GLY A 194 -18.62 -11.26 -1.59
N ARG A 195 -18.46 -10.90 -0.30
CA ARG A 195 -18.32 -11.84 0.81
C ARG A 195 -19.64 -12.50 1.22
N GLY A 196 -20.77 -11.99 0.73
CA GLY A 196 -22.11 -12.45 1.09
C GLY A 196 -22.72 -11.70 2.27
N ASP A 197 -22.13 -10.59 2.71
CA ASP A 197 -22.73 -9.74 3.74
C ASP A 197 -23.96 -9.04 3.18
N GLY A 198 -25.09 -9.07 3.90
CA GLY A 198 -26.25 -8.28 3.51
C GLY A 198 -25.93 -6.77 3.53
N PRO A 199 -26.59 -5.94 2.71
CA PRO A 199 -26.30 -4.49 2.61
C PRO A 199 -26.46 -3.74 3.94
N ARG A 200 -27.27 -4.26 4.87
CA ARG A 200 -27.41 -3.72 6.24
C ARG A 200 -26.27 -4.12 7.17
N ALA A 201 -25.59 -5.24 6.93
CA ALA A 201 -24.39 -5.64 7.67
C ALA A 201 -23.15 -4.91 7.15
N ALA A 202 -23.12 -4.57 5.85
CA ALA A 202 -22.03 -3.79 5.24
C ALA A 202 -21.97 -2.32 5.67
N LEU A 203 -23.03 -1.78 6.27
CA LEU A 203 -23.19 -0.37 6.67
C LEU A 203 -23.20 -0.14 8.20
N ARG A 204 -23.09 -1.21 8.99
CA ARG A 204 -23.05 -1.16 10.46
C ARG A 204 -21.63 -1.38 10.93
#